data_AF-A0A2N0QXU0-F1
#
_entry.id   AF-A0A2N0QXU0-F1
#
_cell.length_a   1.000
_cell.length_b   1.000
_cell.length_c   1.000
_cell.angle_alpha   90.00
_cell.angle_beta   90.00
_cell.angle_gamma   90.00
#
_symmetry.space_group_name_H-M   'P 1'
#
loop_
_entity.id
_entity.type
_entity.pdbx_description
1 polymer ?
#
loop_
_entity_poly.entity_id
_entity_poly.type
_entity_poly.pdbx_seq_one_letter_code
_entity_poly.pdbx_strand_id
1 'polypeptide(L)'
;MVRLNKDILYSLFEYLEDNLYSCLLVNKTWCEIIVLFLWKDPWNGLVYFRSEMILLNVIILHIQDEAKIKEIYNYLENSKIYMALPLLNYQRPLLNYISFCKHLNLGSIMNITKNIDDLSERLIVKDEIFKLFINKNVNITHLYIPRKFNYQIHLIPEAKNCLSKIKFLSCYASINNNILTGLSECKIN
;
A
#
# COMPACT_ATOMS: atom_id res chain seq x y z
N MET A 1 5.02 -0.60 34.13
CA MET A 1 5.35 -1.07 32.76
C MET A 1 6.09 0.03 32.03
N VAL A 2 7.32 -0.23 31.59
CA VAL A 2 8.19 0.77 30.97
C VAL A 2 7.58 1.18 29.63
N ARG A 3 7.20 2.46 29.49
CA ARG A 3 6.93 3.07 28.18
C ARG A 3 8.28 3.17 27.47
N LEU A 4 8.68 2.11 26.78
CA LEU A 4 9.82 2.17 25.87
C LEU A 4 9.50 3.23 24.81
N ASN A 5 10.41 4.21 24.66
CA ASN A 5 10.27 5.27 23.69
C ASN A 5 10.15 4.66 22.28
N LYS A 6 9.18 5.12 21.50
CA LYS A 6 8.98 4.70 20.10
C LYS A 6 10.26 4.83 19.27
N ASP A 7 11.09 5.83 19.56
CA ASP A 7 12.36 6.07 18.86
C ASP A 7 13.41 5.00 19.22
N ILE A 8 13.40 4.53 20.47
CA ILE A 8 14.28 3.44 20.93
C ILE A 8 13.84 2.11 20.29
N LEU A 9 12.54 1.86 20.22
CA LEU A 9 12.00 0.67 19.56
C LEU A 9 12.26 0.69 18.05
N TYR A 10 12.15 1.86 17.40
CA TYR A 10 12.48 2.03 15.99
C TYR A 10 13.94 1.64 15.71
N SER A 11 14.87 2.15 16.53
CA SER A 11 16.29 1.84 16.41
C SER A 11 16.59 0.36 16.68
N LEU A 12 15.84 -0.27 17.60
CA LEU A 12 15.97 -1.69 17.92
C LEU A 12 15.49 -2.57 16.75
N PHE A 13 14.42 -2.18 16.06
CA PHE A 13 13.84 -2.93 14.97
C PHE A 13 14.66 -2.86 13.69
N GLU A 14 15.32 -1.73 13.43
CA GLU A 14 16.31 -1.60 12.35
C GLU A 14 17.48 -2.57 12.54
N TYR A 15 17.83 -2.91 13.79
CA TYR A 15 18.88 -3.89 14.11
C TYR A 15 18.40 -5.36 14.10
N LEU A 16 17.09 -5.60 14.17
CA LEU A 16 16.50 -6.94 14.41
C LEU A 16 15.77 -7.52 13.18
N GLU A 17 16.12 -7.10 11.94
CA GLU A 17 15.39 -7.47 10.71
C GLU A 17 14.96 -8.95 10.62
N ASP A 18 15.78 -9.89 11.09
CA ASP A 18 15.48 -11.33 11.05
C ASP A 18 14.53 -11.85 12.17
N ASN A 19 14.32 -11.10 13.26
CA ASN A 19 13.58 -11.55 14.46
C ASN A 19 12.29 -10.77 14.77
N LEU A 20 11.90 -9.81 13.92
CA LEU A 20 10.71 -8.97 14.12
C LEU A 20 9.41 -9.77 14.30
N TYR A 21 9.31 -10.95 13.68
CA TYR A 21 8.13 -11.81 13.80
C TYR A 21 7.90 -12.27 15.24
N SER A 22 8.97 -12.62 15.97
CA SER A 22 8.87 -13.01 17.39
C SER A 22 8.32 -11.86 18.25
N CYS A 23 8.69 -10.62 17.90
CA CYS A 23 8.28 -9.43 18.62
C CYS A 23 6.79 -9.07 18.40
N LEU A 24 6.18 -9.50 17.28
CA LEU A 24 4.74 -9.34 17.03
C LEU A 24 3.87 -10.12 18.03
N LEU A 25 4.40 -11.21 18.59
CA LEU A 25 3.67 -12.11 19.49
C LEU A 25 3.76 -11.69 20.97
N VAL A 26 4.59 -10.69 21.30
CA VAL A 26 4.85 -10.29 22.70
C VAL A 26 3.60 -9.68 23.34
N ASN A 27 3.02 -8.65 22.72
CA ASN A 27 1.74 -8.06 23.08
C ASN A 27 1.26 -7.08 21.99
N LYS A 28 0.03 -6.57 22.14
CA LYS A 28 -0.60 -5.61 21.20
C LYS A 28 0.26 -4.37 20.92
N THR A 29 0.89 -3.79 21.93
CA THR A 29 1.71 -2.58 21.76
C THR A 29 2.93 -2.84 20.88
N TRP A 30 3.63 -3.96 21.10
CA TRP A 30 4.77 -4.33 20.26
C TRP A 30 4.33 -4.61 18.82
N CYS A 31 3.23 -5.34 18.64
CA CYS A 31 2.65 -5.60 17.34
C CYS A 31 2.34 -4.30 16.58
N GLU A 32 1.65 -3.33 17.20
CA GLU A 32 1.34 -2.05 16.58
C GLU A 32 2.57 -1.26 16.14
N ILE A 33 3.63 -1.24 16.96
CA ILE A 33 4.85 -0.47 16.64
C ILE A 33 5.61 -1.13 15.48
N ILE A 34 5.75 -2.46 15.49
CA ILE A 34 6.42 -3.19 14.41
C ILE A 34 5.63 -3.07 13.11
N VAL A 35 4.30 -3.21 13.17
CA VAL A 35 3.43 -3.02 12.01
C VAL A 35 3.58 -1.60 11.47
N LEU A 36 3.57 -0.57 12.32
CA LEU A 36 3.80 0.81 11.90
C LEU A 36 5.17 1.00 11.24
N PHE A 37 6.21 0.33 11.73
CA PHE A 37 7.55 0.34 11.14
C PHE A 37 7.56 -0.30 9.74
N LEU A 38 7.10 -1.56 9.65
CA LEU A 38 7.10 -2.33 8.41
C LEU A 38 6.20 -1.70 7.34
N TRP A 39 5.02 -1.21 7.74
CA TRP A 39 4.06 -0.61 6.81
C TRP A 39 4.28 0.87 6.54
N LYS A 40 5.34 1.47 7.06
CA LYS A 40 5.75 2.81 6.64
C LYS A 40 6.07 2.84 5.15
N ASP A 41 6.78 1.82 4.65
CA ASP A 41 7.04 1.58 3.23
C ASP A 41 6.85 0.09 2.89
N PRO A 42 5.60 -0.34 2.64
CA PRO A 42 5.31 -1.75 2.38
C PRO A 42 5.82 -2.21 1.00
N TRP A 43 6.29 -1.28 0.17
CA TRP A 43 6.77 -1.56 -1.18
C TRP A 43 8.26 -1.90 -1.22
N ASN A 44 8.99 -1.60 -0.14
CA ASN A 44 10.41 -1.86 -0.05
C ASN A 44 10.70 -3.37 0.05
N GLY A 45 11.77 -3.84 -0.59
CA GLY A 45 12.18 -5.24 -0.51
C GLY A 45 11.28 -6.25 -1.24
N LEU A 46 10.34 -5.79 -2.08
CA LEU A 46 9.53 -6.66 -2.95
C LEU A 46 10.37 -7.18 -4.12
N VAL A 47 11.22 -8.18 -3.87
CA VAL A 47 12.08 -8.80 -4.90
C VAL A 47 11.40 -9.98 -5.59
N TYR A 48 10.49 -10.66 -4.89
CA TYR A 48 9.88 -11.92 -5.34
C TYR A 48 8.38 -11.77 -5.56
N PHE A 49 7.88 -12.39 -6.64
CA PHE A 49 6.46 -12.44 -6.98
C PHE A 49 5.58 -12.90 -5.80
N ARG A 50 6.04 -13.89 -5.03
CA ARG A 50 5.34 -14.37 -3.84
C ARG A 50 5.13 -13.27 -2.78
N SER A 51 6.15 -12.45 -2.54
CA SER A 51 6.07 -11.34 -1.58
C SER A 51 5.10 -10.27 -2.05
N GLU A 52 5.09 -9.98 -3.36
CA GLU A 52 4.11 -9.09 -3.97
C GLU A 52 2.69 -9.63 -3.76
N MET A 53 2.42 -10.91 -4.03
CA MET A 53 1.07 -11.47 -3.84
C MET A 53 0.62 -11.48 -2.38
N ILE A 54 1.54 -11.71 -1.42
CA ILE A 54 1.23 -11.60 0.01
C ILE A 54 0.82 -10.17 0.35
N LEU A 55 1.57 -9.17 -0.12
CA LEU A 55 1.23 -7.76 0.10
C LEU A 55 -0.13 -7.42 -0.54
N LEU A 56 -0.37 -7.85 -1.78
CA LEU A 56 -1.65 -7.65 -2.47
C LEU A 56 -2.80 -8.20 -1.64
N ASN A 57 -2.63 -9.39 -1.08
CA ASN A 57 -3.64 -10.04 -0.25
C ASN A 57 -3.99 -9.19 0.97
N VAL A 58 -2.97 -8.68 1.68
CA VAL A 58 -3.20 -7.82 2.85
C VAL A 58 -3.88 -6.51 2.44
N ILE A 59 -3.51 -5.91 1.31
CA ILE A 59 -4.15 -4.69 0.78
C ILE A 59 -5.63 -4.95 0.45
N ILE A 60 -5.96 -6.03 -0.26
CA ILE A 60 -7.33 -6.39 -0.63
C ILE A 60 -8.21 -6.58 0.62
N LEU A 61 -7.67 -7.18 1.68
CA LEU A 61 -8.41 -7.38 2.93
C LEU A 61 -8.77 -6.06 3.67
N HIS A 62 -8.25 -4.92 3.22
CA HIS A 62 -8.66 -3.59 3.69
C HIS A 62 -9.83 -2.97 2.94
N ILE A 63 -10.27 -3.58 1.83
CA ILE A 63 -11.47 -3.16 1.12
C ILE A 63 -12.69 -3.38 2.02
N GLN A 64 -13.57 -2.38 2.09
CA GLN A 64 -14.74 -2.46 2.97
C GLN A 64 -15.85 -3.35 2.42
N ASP A 65 -15.99 -3.37 1.10
CA ASP A 65 -17.02 -4.13 0.38
C ASP A 65 -16.57 -5.58 0.14
N GLU A 66 -17.26 -6.53 0.77
CA GLU A 66 -16.96 -7.96 0.66
C GLU A 66 -17.27 -8.52 -0.74
N ALA A 67 -18.24 -7.95 -1.46
CA ALA A 67 -18.53 -8.34 -2.83
C ALA A 67 -17.37 -7.93 -3.75
N LYS A 68 -16.80 -6.73 -3.53
CA LYS A 68 -15.59 -6.29 -4.24
C LYS A 68 -14.37 -7.16 -3.93
N ILE A 69 -14.19 -7.57 -2.68
CA ILE A 69 -13.13 -8.51 -2.33
C ILE A 69 -13.27 -9.82 -3.13
N LYS A 70 -14.47 -10.41 -3.14
CA LYS A 70 -14.74 -11.66 -3.88
C LYS A 70 -14.52 -11.50 -5.38
N GLU A 71 -15.00 -10.39 -5.95
CA GLU A 71 -14.82 -10.06 -7.36
C GLU A 71 -13.33 -9.98 -7.74
N ILE A 72 -12.53 -9.26 -6.94
CA ILE A 72 -11.08 -9.15 -7.19
C ILE A 72 -10.40 -10.52 -7.11
N TYR A 73 -10.76 -11.37 -6.14
CA TYR A 73 -10.19 -12.71 -6.07
C TYR A 73 -10.58 -13.59 -7.26
N ASN A 74 -11.80 -13.46 -7.80
CA ASN A 74 -12.19 -14.14 -9.03
C ASN A 74 -11.31 -13.70 -10.21
N TYR A 75 -11.01 -12.40 -10.34
CA TYR A 75 -10.11 -11.90 -11.40
C TYR A 75 -8.70 -12.48 -11.28
N LEU A 76 -8.18 -12.57 -10.05
CA LEU A 76 -6.88 -13.18 -9.77
C LEU A 76 -6.89 -14.67 -10.12
N GLU A 77 -7.94 -15.41 -9.74
CA GLU A 77 -8.10 -16.83 -10.04
C GLU A 77 -8.22 -17.10 -11.55
N ASN A 78 -9.02 -16.29 -12.27
CA ASN A 78 -9.14 -16.35 -13.73
C ASN A 78 -7.78 -16.16 -14.42
N SER A 79 -6.94 -15.29 -13.85
CA SER A 79 -5.56 -15.05 -14.29
C SER A 79 -4.55 -16.08 -13.77
N LYS A 80 -5.02 -17.17 -13.13
CA LYS A 80 -4.20 -18.24 -12.52
C LYS A 80 -3.21 -17.73 -11.46
N ILE A 81 -3.56 -16.63 -10.80
CA ILE A 81 -2.79 -16.07 -9.69
C ILE A 81 -3.31 -16.69 -8.39
N TYR A 82 -2.56 -17.68 -7.90
CA TYR A 82 -2.89 -18.33 -6.64
C TYR A 82 -2.43 -17.47 -5.46
N MET A 83 -3.41 -16.98 -4.70
CA MET A 83 -3.15 -16.28 -3.44
C MET A 83 -2.79 -17.27 -2.33
N ALA A 84 -1.92 -16.85 -1.41
CA ALA A 84 -1.42 -17.71 -0.35
C ALA A 84 -2.49 -18.11 0.70
N LEU A 85 -3.66 -17.46 0.70
CA LEU A 85 -4.75 -17.72 1.64
C LEU A 85 -6.02 -18.17 0.91
N PRO A 86 -6.72 -19.23 1.37
CA PRO A 86 -7.99 -19.64 0.79
C PRO A 86 -9.05 -18.56 0.92
N LEU A 87 -9.89 -18.39 -0.11
CA LEU A 87 -11.07 -17.48 -0.11
C LEU A 87 -12.00 -17.68 1.11
N LEU A 88 -11.96 -18.84 1.78
CA LEU A 88 -12.89 -19.22 2.84
C LEU A 88 -12.60 -18.61 4.22
N ASN A 89 -11.44 -17.96 4.43
CA ASN A 89 -11.01 -17.45 5.74
C ASN A 89 -10.68 -15.95 5.74
N TYR A 90 -11.52 -15.09 5.12
CA TYR A 90 -11.33 -13.63 5.16
C TYR A 90 -11.51 -13.05 6.56
N GLN A 91 -10.44 -13.05 7.35
CA GLN A 91 -10.40 -12.23 8.56
C GLN A 91 -9.81 -10.86 8.21
N ARG A 92 -10.59 -9.81 8.49
CA ARG A 92 -10.11 -8.45 8.33
C ARG A 92 -8.93 -8.22 9.27
N PRO A 93 -7.90 -7.47 8.82
CA PRO A 93 -6.77 -7.20 9.69
C PRO A 93 -7.22 -6.35 10.88
N LEU A 94 -6.73 -6.69 12.08
CA LEU A 94 -7.10 -6.00 13.33
C LEU A 94 -6.65 -4.53 13.37
N LEU A 95 -5.57 -4.24 12.66
CA LEU A 95 -4.99 -2.90 12.53
C LEU A 95 -5.31 -2.35 11.14
N ASN A 96 -5.39 -1.03 11.01
CA ASN A 96 -5.48 -0.39 9.70
C ASN A 96 -4.07 -0.17 9.14
N TYR A 97 -3.52 -1.19 8.46
CA TYR A 97 -2.17 -1.14 7.94
C TYR A 97 -1.98 -0.02 6.90
N ILE A 98 -3.01 0.25 6.10
CA ILE A 98 -3.00 1.28 5.06
C ILE A 98 -2.73 2.67 5.64
N SER A 99 -3.25 3.00 6.82
CA SER A 99 -3.05 4.33 7.44
C SER A 99 -1.61 4.57 7.93
N PHE A 100 -0.84 3.50 8.12
CA PHE A 100 0.59 3.59 8.49
C PHE A 100 1.49 3.87 7.28
N CYS A 101 1.00 3.63 6.07
CA CYS A 101 1.72 3.86 4.83
C CYS A 101 2.10 5.33 4.65
N LYS A 102 3.40 5.58 4.47
CA LYS A 102 3.97 6.91 4.17
C LYS A 102 4.56 6.99 2.76
N HIS A 103 4.84 5.85 2.16
CA HIS A 103 5.43 5.73 0.84
C HIS A 103 4.37 5.18 -0.12
N LEU A 104 4.06 5.92 -1.18
CA LEU A 104 3.17 5.46 -2.25
C LEU A 104 4.00 5.17 -3.50
N ASN A 105 4.24 3.89 -3.79
CA ASN A 105 4.93 3.46 -5.00
C ASN A 105 3.94 3.03 -6.07
N LEU A 106 3.66 3.94 -7.01
CA LEU A 106 2.72 3.69 -8.10
C LEU A 106 3.25 2.63 -9.07
N GLY A 107 4.57 2.50 -9.20
CA GLY A 107 5.22 1.45 -9.98
C GLY A 107 4.97 0.08 -9.40
N SER A 108 5.09 -0.07 -8.08
CA SER A 108 4.78 -1.33 -7.39
C SER A 108 3.31 -1.73 -7.56
N ILE A 109 2.37 -0.77 -7.47
CA ILE A 109 0.93 -1.02 -7.73
C ILE A 109 0.69 -1.43 -9.18
N MET A 110 1.41 -0.84 -10.15
CA MET A 110 1.34 -1.29 -11.54
C MET A 110 1.92 -2.69 -11.73
N ASN A 111 3.00 -3.03 -11.02
CA ASN A 111 3.70 -4.30 -11.15
C ASN A 111 2.90 -5.46 -10.54
N ILE A 112 2.38 -5.28 -9.33
CA ILE A 112 1.61 -6.29 -8.58
C ILE A 112 0.30 -6.66 -9.30
N THR A 113 -0.28 -5.73 -10.05
CA THR A 113 -1.51 -5.95 -10.82
C THR A 113 -1.25 -6.36 -12.28
N LYS A 114 0.01 -6.35 -12.75
CA LYS A 114 0.33 -6.57 -14.17
C LYS A 114 -0.05 -7.95 -14.69
N ASN A 115 -0.15 -8.93 -13.79
CA ASN A 115 -0.41 -10.32 -14.12
C ASN A 115 -1.92 -10.63 -14.21
N ILE A 116 -2.80 -9.68 -13.91
CA ILE A 116 -4.24 -9.82 -14.16
C ILE A 116 -4.46 -9.71 -15.66
N ASP A 117 -4.85 -10.79 -16.32
CA ASP A 117 -4.82 -10.89 -17.78
C ASP A 117 -5.75 -9.87 -18.45
N ASP A 118 -7.00 -9.79 -17.99
CA ASP A 118 -7.98 -8.85 -18.54
C ASP A 118 -7.67 -7.41 -18.14
N LEU A 119 -7.69 -6.51 -19.14
CA LEU A 119 -7.36 -5.10 -18.94
C LEU A 119 -8.40 -4.38 -18.08
N SER A 120 -9.68 -4.70 -18.25
CA SER A 120 -10.77 -4.07 -17.52
C SER A 120 -10.78 -4.51 -16.04
N GLU A 121 -10.58 -5.80 -15.78
CA GLU A 121 -10.40 -6.34 -14.43
C GLU A 121 -9.19 -5.70 -13.75
N ARG A 122 -8.06 -5.61 -14.46
CA ARG A 122 -6.85 -4.95 -13.97
C ARG A 122 -7.07 -3.49 -13.61
N LEU A 123 -7.87 -2.77 -14.38
CA LEU A 123 -8.24 -1.38 -14.11
C LEU A 123 -9.07 -1.27 -12.82
N ILE A 124 -10.07 -2.15 -12.66
CA ILE A 124 -10.91 -2.21 -11.46
C ILE A 124 -10.08 -2.46 -10.21
N VAL A 125 -9.17 -3.45 -10.25
CA VAL A 125 -8.30 -3.76 -9.10
C VAL A 125 -7.42 -2.57 -8.72
N LYS A 126 -6.83 -1.89 -9.70
CA LYS A 126 -6.01 -0.70 -9.45
C LYS A 126 -6.81 0.44 -8.85
N ASP A 127 -8.02 0.69 -9.32
CA ASP A 127 -8.88 1.74 -8.79
C ASP A 127 -9.22 1.49 -7.31
N GLU A 128 -9.54 0.26 -6.93
CA GLU A 128 -9.79 -0.10 -5.53
C GLU A 128 -8.52 0.06 -4.67
N ILE A 129 -7.35 -0.35 -5.17
CA ILE A 129 -6.08 -0.14 -4.45
C ILE A 129 -5.77 1.35 -4.30
N PHE A 130 -5.97 2.17 -5.35
CA PHE A 130 -5.69 3.61 -5.25
C PHE A 130 -6.65 4.30 -4.27
N LYS A 131 -7.94 3.94 -4.24
CA LYS A 131 -8.88 4.46 -3.23
C LYS A 131 -8.46 4.10 -1.81
N LEU A 132 -7.86 2.93 -1.59
CA LEU A 132 -7.31 2.58 -0.29
C LEU A 132 -6.16 3.49 0.11
N PHE A 133 -5.18 3.75 -0.76
CA PHE A 133 -4.03 4.59 -0.36
C PHE A 133 -4.31 6.09 -0.43
N ILE A 134 -5.30 6.52 -1.21
CA ILE A 134 -5.71 7.92 -1.35
C ILE A 134 -7.02 8.11 -0.60
N ASN A 135 -6.91 8.24 0.71
CA ASN A 135 -8.04 8.46 1.61
C ASN A 135 -7.67 9.43 2.75
N LYS A 136 -8.68 9.94 3.45
CA LYS A 136 -8.55 10.94 4.54
C LYS A 136 -7.64 10.54 5.72
N ASN A 137 -7.44 9.25 5.94
CA ASN A 137 -6.65 8.70 7.05
C ASN A 137 -5.18 8.44 6.66
N VAL A 138 -4.84 8.57 5.37
CA VAL A 138 -3.48 8.34 4.87
C VAL A 138 -2.81 9.69 4.64
N ASN A 139 -1.53 9.78 5.03
CA ASN A 139 -0.70 10.95 4.77
C ASN A 139 0.56 10.48 4.08
N ILE A 140 0.62 10.62 2.75
CA ILE A 140 1.76 10.23 1.94
C ILE A 140 2.83 11.30 2.03
N THR A 141 4.06 10.89 2.34
CA THR A 141 5.23 11.77 2.39
C THR A 141 6.24 11.47 1.29
N HIS A 142 6.21 10.26 0.73
CA HIS A 142 7.08 9.84 -0.36
C HIS A 142 6.24 9.29 -1.52
N LEU A 143 6.36 9.88 -2.70
CA LEU A 143 5.63 9.46 -3.90
C LEU A 143 6.61 9.02 -4.98
N TYR A 144 6.40 7.83 -5.54
CA TYR A 144 7.20 7.26 -6.62
C TYR A 144 6.32 7.03 -7.85
N ILE A 145 6.63 7.74 -8.93
CA ILE A 145 5.87 7.72 -10.19
C ILE A 145 6.70 7.00 -11.26
N PRO A 146 6.24 5.85 -11.79
CA PRO A 146 6.96 5.11 -12.81
C PRO A 146 6.89 5.82 -14.17
N ARG A 147 7.74 5.40 -15.10
CA ARG A 147 7.66 5.85 -16.49
C ARG A 147 6.31 5.42 -17.09
N LYS A 148 5.71 6.28 -17.92
CA LYS A 148 4.40 6.04 -18.58
C LYS A 148 3.23 5.84 -17.61
N PHE A 149 3.29 6.39 -16.40
CA PHE A 149 2.12 6.45 -15.52
C PHE A 149 1.03 7.35 -16.12
N ASN A 150 -0.20 6.84 -16.22
CA ASN A 150 -1.32 7.53 -16.85
C ASN A 150 -2.61 7.57 -16.00
N TYR A 151 -2.56 7.12 -14.74
CA TYR A 151 -3.72 7.22 -13.83
C TYR A 151 -3.79 8.61 -13.22
N GLN A 152 -5.00 9.18 -13.23
CA GLN A 152 -5.27 10.51 -12.71
C GLN A 152 -5.56 10.46 -11.20
N ILE A 153 -4.58 10.00 -10.42
CA ILE A 153 -4.74 9.81 -8.98
C ILE A 153 -5.11 11.08 -8.21
N HIS A 154 -4.82 12.26 -8.77
CA HIS A 154 -5.18 13.57 -8.22
C HIS A 154 -6.69 13.85 -8.27
N LEU A 155 -7.46 13.12 -9.08
CA LEU A 155 -8.91 13.22 -9.14
C LEU A 155 -9.63 12.33 -8.12
N ILE A 156 -8.90 11.44 -7.45
CA ILE A 156 -9.48 10.57 -6.43
C ILE A 156 -9.88 11.46 -5.23
N PRO A 157 -11.07 11.25 -4.63
CA PRO A 157 -11.49 11.98 -3.43
C PRO A 157 -10.39 11.93 -2.35
N GLU A 158 -10.21 13.02 -1.62
CA GLU A 158 -9.15 13.17 -0.60
C GLU A 158 -7.70 13.23 -1.13
N ALA A 159 -7.45 13.18 -2.45
CA ALA A 159 -6.11 13.28 -3.01
C ALA A 159 -5.36 14.54 -2.52
N LYS A 160 -6.03 15.69 -2.48
CA LYS A 160 -5.45 16.94 -1.98
C LYS A 160 -4.94 16.79 -0.54
N ASN A 161 -5.77 16.25 0.35
CA ASN A 161 -5.41 16.04 1.75
C ASN A 161 -4.29 14.99 1.90
N CYS A 162 -4.44 13.85 1.24
CA CYS A 162 -3.51 12.72 1.32
C CYS A 162 -2.11 13.07 0.76
N LEU A 163 -2.04 13.84 -0.32
CA LEU A 163 -0.82 14.17 -1.06
C LEU A 163 -0.23 15.55 -0.68
N SER A 164 -0.90 16.34 0.16
CA SER A 164 -0.44 17.67 0.61
C SER A 164 0.92 17.65 1.31
N LYS A 165 1.24 16.55 2.01
CA LYS A 165 2.45 16.41 2.84
C LYS A 165 3.59 15.70 2.12
N ILE A 166 3.56 15.59 0.79
CA ILE A 166 4.67 15.00 0.01
C ILE A 166 5.94 15.83 0.21
N LYS A 167 6.95 15.19 0.80
CA LYS A 167 8.30 15.72 1.02
C LYS A 167 9.30 15.18 0.00
N PHE A 168 9.05 13.99 -0.52
CA PHE A 168 9.90 13.33 -1.51
C PHE A 168 9.08 12.92 -2.72
N LEU A 169 9.57 13.26 -3.91
CA LEU A 169 8.98 12.89 -5.19
C LEU A 169 10.06 12.29 -6.08
N SER A 170 9.87 11.03 -6.47
CA SER A 170 10.69 10.37 -7.50
C SER A 170 9.86 10.18 -8.75
N CYS A 171 10.27 10.77 -9.87
CA CYS A 171 9.60 10.61 -11.15
C CYS A 171 10.58 10.74 -12.32
N TYR A 172 10.20 10.22 -13.48
CA TYR A 172 10.97 10.39 -14.72
C TYR A 172 10.68 11.75 -15.34
N ALA A 173 11.65 12.36 -16.02
CA ALA A 173 11.43 13.63 -16.74
C ALA A 173 10.34 13.53 -17.84
N SER A 174 10.09 12.32 -18.36
CA SER A 174 9.12 12.06 -19.43
C SER A 174 7.73 11.63 -18.93
N ILE A 175 7.34 11.94 -17.69
CA ILE A 175 6.00 11.59 -17.20
C ILE A 175 4.92 12.51 -17.79
N ASN A 176 3.67 12.05 -17.75
CA ASN A 176 2.54 12.83 -18.28
C ASN A 176 2.32 14.10 -17.44
N ASN A 177 2.30 15.25 -18.12
CA ASN A 177 2.11 16.56 -17.51
C ASN A 177 0.83 16.66 -16.67
N ASN A 178 -0.24 15.95 -17.02
CA ASN A 178 -1.51 15.99 -16.29
C ASN A 178 -1.35 15.57 -14.82
N ILE A 179 -0.48 14.60 -14.54
CA ILE A 179 -0.21 14.16 -13.15
C ILE A 179 0.57 15.23 -12.39
N LEU A 180 1.56 15.86 -13.02
CA LEU A 180 2.34 16.94 -12.39
C LEU A 180 1.46 18.16 -12.10
N THR A 181 0.61 18.55 -13.04
CA THR A 181 -0.37 19.63 -12.84
C THR A 181 -1.30 19.31 -11.68
N GLY A 182 -1.91 18.11 -11.66
CA GLY A 182 -2.81 17.72 -10.56
C GLY A 182 -2.11 17.62 -9.20
N LEU A 183 -0.85 17.17 -9.15
CA LEU A 183 -0.05 17.17 -7.92
C LEU A 183 0.28 18.59 -7.43
N SER A 184 0.49 19.54 -8.34
CA SER A 184 0.74 20.94 -7.97
C SER A 184 -0.48 21.55 -7.25
N GLU A 185 -1.69 21.19 -7.64
CA GLU A 185 -2.94 21.61 -6.99
C GLU A 185 -3.17 20.96 -5.62
N CYS A 186 -2.50 19.84 -5.33
CA CYS A 186 -2.57 19.18 -4.03
C CYS A 186 -1.69 19.85 -2.97
N LYS A 187 -0.72 20.70 -3.38
CA LYS A 187 0.24 21.37 -2.49
C LYS A 187 -0.22 22.75 -2.00
N ILE A 188 -1.49 23.09 -2.14
CA ILE A 188 -1.99 24.41 -1.75
C ILE A 188 -2.08 24.51 -0.21
N ASN A 189 -1.16 25.32 0.34
CA ASN A 189 -0.98 25.84 1.70
C ASN A 189 -0.05 25.06 2.65
#